data_AF-A0A0F9STK7-F1
#
_entry.id   AF-A0A0F9STK7-F1
#
_cell.length_a   1.000
_cell.length_b   1.000
_cell.length_c   1.000
_cell.angle_alpha   90.00
_cell.angle_beta   90.00
_cell.angle_gamma   90.00
#
_symmetry.space_group_name_H-M   'P 1'
#
loop_
_entity.id
_entity.type
_entity.pdbx_description
1 polymer ?
#
loop_
_entity_poly.entity_id
_entity_poly.type
_entity_poly.pdbx_seq_one_letter_code
_entity_poly.pdbx_strand_id
1 'polypeptide(L)'
;MKDFELLDCTIRDGSYVINFQYTKKDVAHLVKGLAEAGVPKIEVGHGVGFDAHRSQYNPARHSEEDYITTASLFKNKSKVWAKKEYNENKVNLEFYTYGKGNIQFVISQENAKELIKTINGILERHEKLTKIYNKLVKNDRT
;
A
#
# COMPACT_ATOMS: atom_id res chain seq x y z
N MET A 1 -16.74 -11.95 -20.01
CA MET A 1 -16.13 -12.42 -18.74
C MET A 1 -15.98 -11.21 -17.83
N LYS A 2 -16.09 -11.37 -16.50
CA LYS A 2 -15.72 -10.29 -15.58
C LYS A 2 -14.20 -10.15 -15.60
N ASP A 3 -13.70 -8.93 -15.79
CA ASP A 3 -12.28 -8.63 -15.62
C ASP A 3 -11.90 -8.89 -14.15
N PHE A 4 -11.01 -9.84 -13.92
CA PHE A 4 -10.41 -10.07 -12.61
C PHE A 4 -9.00 -9.47 -12.61
N GLU A 5 -8.64 -8.79 -11.52
CA GLU A 5 -7.29 -8.29 -11.31
C GLU A 5 -6.59 -9.19 -10.28
N LEU A 6 -5.44 -9.75 -10.64
CA LEU A 6 -4.61 -10.57 -9.74
C LEU A 6 -3.73 -9.66 -8.86
N LEU A 7 -3.78 -9.90 -7.55
CA LEU A 7 -2.84 -9.35 -6.57
C LEU A 7 -2.00 -10.52 -6.03
N ASP A 8 -0.68 -10.46 -6.23
CA ASP A 8 0.25 -11.41 -5.62
C ASP A 8 0.72 -10.89 -4.26
N CYS A 9 0.61 -11.73 -3.23
CA CYS A 9 0.98 -11.41 -1.85
C CYS A 9 2.19 -12.25 -1.37
N THR A 10 2.97 -12.86 -2.27
CA THR A 10 4.06 -13.79 -1.91
C THR A 10 5.11 -13.13 -1.02
N ILE A 11 5.42 -11.87 -1.25
CA ILE A 11 6.45 -11.16 -0.49
C ILE A 11 5.91 -10.70 0.87
N ARG A 12 4.62 -10.34 0.96
CA ARG A 12 3.96 -9.97 2.22
C ARG A 12 3.57 -11.21 3.03
N ASP A 13 2.65 -12.03 2.55
CA ASP A 13 2.13 -13.19 3.29
C ASP A 13 3.14 -14.32 3.35
N GLY A 14 3.89 -14.55 2.28
CA GLY A 14 4.96 -15.55 2.29
C GLY A 14 6.09 -15.21 3.27
N SER A 15 6.18 -13.96 3.74
CA SER A 15 7.17 -13.59 4.75
C SER A 15 6.97 -14.34 6.09
N TYR A 16 5.74 -14.75 6.43
CA TYR A 16 5.48 -15.57 7.62
C TYR A 16 6.24 -16.91 7.58
N VAL A 17 6.36 -17.53 6.40
CA VAL A 17 7.02 -18.83 6.21
C VAL A 17 8.52 -18.74 6.47
N ILE A 18 9.11 -17.57 6.24
CA ILE A 18 10.54 -17.33 6.38
C ILE A 18 10.87 -16.38 7.55
N ASN A 19 9.96 -16.27 8.53
CA ASN A 19 10.14 -15.41 9.71
C ASN A 19 10.52 -13.95 9.36
N PHE A 20 9.90 -13.41 8.31
CA PHE A 20 10.06 -12.04 7.84
C PHE A 20 11.46 -11.71 7.29
N GLN A 21 12.23 -12.74 6.93
CA GLN A 21 13.65 -12.61 6.57
C GLN A 21 13.95 -12.46 5.07
N TYR A 22 13.01 -11.97 4.25
CA TYR A 22 13.30 -11.67 2.85
C TYR A 22 14.44 -10.65 2.76
N THR A 23 15.45 -10.94 1.95
CA THR A 23 16.49 -9.96 1.62
C THR A 23 16.01 -9.01 0.52
N LYS A 24 16.65 -7.85 0.37
CA LYS A 24 16.43 -6.98 -0.82
C LYS A 24 16.64 -7.75 -2.14
N LYS A 25 17.58 -8.70 -2.17
CA LYS A 25 17.84 -9.52 -3.36
C LYS A 25 16.66 -10.46 -3.67
N ASP A 26 16.07 -11.07 -2.65
CA ASP A 26 14.89 -11.92 -2.83
C ASP A 26 13.70 -11.11 -3.35
N VAL A 27 13.45 -9.93 -2.75
CA VAL A 27 12.40 -9.01 -3.20
C VAL A 27 12.62 -8.60 -4.66
N ALA A 28 13.84 -8.21 -5.03
CA ALA A 28 14.16 -7.84 -6.41
C ALA A 28 13.90 -8.99 -7.40
N HIS A 29 14.33 -10.21 -7.06
CA HIS A 29 14.11 -11.39 -7.89
C HIS A 29 12.63 -11.76 -8.04
N LEU A 30 11.90 -11.80 -6.93
CA LEU A 30 10.47 -12.15 -6.92
C LEU A 30 9.65 -11.10 -7.68
N VAL A 31 9.85 -9.81 -7.40
CA VAL A 31 9.12 -8.73 -8.08
C VAL A 31 9.41 -8.73 -9.57
N LYS A 32 10.67 -8.92 -9.98
CA LYS A 32 11.03 -9.00 -11.39
C LYS A 32 10.32 -10.18 -12.07
N GLY A 33 10.37 -11.37 -11.46
CA GLY A 33 9.73 -12.57 -12.02
C GLY A 33 8.20 -12.42 -12.14
N LEU A 34 7.55 -11.89 -11.10
CA LEU A 34 6.10 -11.62 -11.10
C LEU A 34 5.72 -10.58 -12.16
N ALA A 35 6.52 -9.52 -12.31
CA ALA A 35 6.30 -8.48 -13.30
C ALA A 35 6.50 -9.00 -14.74
N GLU A 36 7.51 -9.84 -14.98
CA GLU A 36 7.74 -10.51 -16.26
C GLU A 36 6.63 -11.52 -16.61
N ALA A 37 6.04 -12.17 -15.60
CA ALA A 37 4.88 -13.03 -15.75
C ALA A 37 3.56 -12.26 -15.99
N GLY A 38 3.57 -10.93 -15.98
CA GLY A 38 2.40 -10.10 -16.24
C GLY A 38 1.46 -9.91 -15.04
N VAL A 39 1.91 -10.20 -13.82
CA VAL A 39 1.11 -9.97 -12.61
C VAL A 39 0.89 -8.47 -12.43
N PRO A 40 -0.37 -7.98 -12.39
CA PRO A 40 -0.64 -6.54 -12.46
C PRO A 40 -0.39 -5.82 -11.14
N LYS A 41 -0.53 -6.51 -10.00
CA LYS A 41 -0.32 -5.95 -8.66
C LYS A 41 0.50 -6.90 -7.79
N ILE A 42 1.50 -6.37 -7.10
CA ILE A 42 2.41 -7.12 -6.23
C ILE A 42 2.45 -6.43 -4.88
N GLU A 43 2.09 -7.14 -3.82
CA GLU A 43 2.15 -6.67 -2.44
C GLU A 43 3.46 -7.06 -1.78
N VAL A 44 4.15 -6.08 -1.20
CA VAL A 44 5.40 -6.23 -0.45
C VAL A 44 5.26 -5.63 0.94
N GLY A 45 5.97 -6.18 1.91
CA GLY A 45 5.97 -5.66 3.27
C GLY A 45 6.17 -6.74 4.32
N HIS A 46 6.21 -6.33 5.59
CA HIS A 46 6.10 -7.26 6.69
C HIS A 46 4.76 -8.02 6.62
N GLY A 47 4.75 -9.33 6.86
CA GLY A 47 3.52 -10.15 6.83
C GLY A 47 2.46 -9.69 7.82
N VAL A 48 2.83 -8.97 8.87
CA VAL A 48 1.86 -8.27 9.73
C VAL A 48 1.39 -6.96 9.10
N GLY A 49 2.29 -6.20 8.47
CA GLY A 49 2.08 -4.86 7.93
C GLY A 49 2.94 -3.83 8.66
N PHE A 50 2.62 -2.55 8.48
CA PHE A 50 3.23 -1.43 9.21
C PHE A 50 3.19 -1.64 10.73
N ASP A 51 4.16 -1.06 11.45
CA ASP A 51 4.32 -1.21 12.91
C ASP A 51 4.57 -2.64 13.42
N ALA A 52 4.98 -3.56 12.55
CA ALA A 52 5.37 -4.92 12.93
C ALA A 52 6.42 -5.02 14.05
N HIS A 53 7.27 -4.00 14.22
CA HIS A 53 8.21 -3.91 15.34
C HIS A 53 7.53 -3.87 16.72
N ARG A 54 6.23 -3.58 16.79
CA ARG A 54 5.40 -3.62 18.01
C ARG A 54 4.61 -4.92 18.13
N SER A 55 4.67 -5.79 17.13
CA SER A 55 3.94 -7.06 17.14
C SER A 55 4.71 -8.12 17.93
N GLN A 56 4.02 -9.19 18.33
CA GLN A 56 4.65 -10.38 18.93
C GLN A 56 5.51 -11.18 17.94
N TYR A 57 5.55 -10.77 16.66
CA TYR A 57 6.29 -11.44 15.61
C TYR A 57 7.71 -10.91 15.48
N ASN A 58 8.60 -11.72 14.92
CA ASN A 58 9.98 -11.33 14.66
C ASN A 58 10.04 -10.10 13.74
N PRO A 59 10.99 -9.18 13.93
CA PRO A 59 11.14 -8.04 13.04
C PRO A 59 11.51 -8.49 11.62
N ALA A 60 11.06 -7.74 10.61
CA ALA A 60 11.54 -7.93 9.24
C ALA A 60 13.04 -7.65 9.15
N ARG A 61 13.69 -8.37 8.23
CA ARG A 61 15.12 -8.20 7.95
C ARG A 61 15.47 -6.80 7.45
N HIS A 62 14.58 -6.19 6.68
CA HIS A 62 14.72 -4.84 6.16
C HIS A 62 13.49 -4.00 6.53
N SER A 63 13.63 -2.68 6.47
CA SER A 63 12.49 -1.79 6.73
C SER A 63 11.44 -1.91 5.62
N GLU A 64 10.23 -1.43 5.91
CA GLU A 64 9.16 -1.41 4.92
C GLU A 64 9.54 -0.53 3.71
N GLU A 65 10.19 0.61 3.96
CA GLU A 65 10.70 1.52 2.93
C GLU A 65 11.72 0.83 2.02
N ASP A 66 12.58 -0.01 2.60
CA ASP A 66 13.57 -0.79 1.87
C ASP A 66 12.91 -1.79 0.92
N TYR A 67 11.86 -2.49 1.36
CA TYR A 67 11.09 -3.40 0.51
C TYR A 67 10.34 -2.65 -0.61
N ILE A 68 9.66 -1.55 -0.28
CA ILE A 68 8.92 -0.73 -1.26
C ILE A 68 9.86 -0.14 -2.30
N THR A 69 11.00 0.43 -1.86
CA THR A 69 11.99 1.04 -2.74
C THR A 69 12.57 -0.02 -3.67
N THR A 70 12.96 -1.17 -3.12
CA THR A 70 13.50 -2.28 -3.92
C THR A 70 12.47 -2.77 -4.93
N ALA A 71 11.25 -3.07 -4.50
CA ALA A 71 10.18 -3.52 -5.39
C ALA A 71 9.87 -2.50 -6.50
N SER A 72 9.88 -1.21 -6.18
CA SER A 72 9.60 -0.14 -7.14
C SER A 72 10.61 -0.07 -8.29
N LEU A 73 11.85 -0.49 -8.06
CA LEU A 73 12.89 -0.55 -9.10
C LEU A 73 12.68 -1.71 -10.09
N PHE A 74 12.06 -2.81 -9.66
CA PHE A 74 11.96 -4.04 -10.46
C PHE A 74 10.56 -4.37 -10.98
N LYS A 75 9.54 -3.61 -10.58
CA LYS A 75 8.12 -3.88 -10.90
C LYS A 75 7.71 -3.72 -12.37
N ASN A 76 8.55 -3.15 -13.23
CA ASN A 76 8.21 -2.83 -14.62
C ASN A 76 6.83 -2.10 -14.71
N LYS A 77 5.86 -2.68 -15.43
CA LYS A 77 4.49 -2.16 -15.59
C LYS A 77 3.57 -2.49 -14.42
N SER A 78 3.95 -3.44 -13.57
CA SER A 78 3.16 -3.83 -12.39
C SER A 78 3.10 -2.69 -11.38
N LYS A 79 2.05 -2.71 -10.56
CA LYS A 79 1.86 -1.80 -9.43
C LYS A 79 2.38 -2.48 -8.16
N VAL A 80 3.23 -1.80 -7.41
CA VAL A 80 3.68 -2.24 -6.08
C VAL A 80 2.73 -1.68 -5.03
N TRP A 81 2.35 -2.53 -4.08
CA TRP A 81 1.45 -2.27 -2.97
C TRP A 81 2.15 -2.61 -1.65
N ALA A 82 1.83 -1.89 -0.57
CA ALA A 82 2.31 -2.19 0.78
C ALA A 82 1.24 -1.78 1.81
N LYS A 83 1.15 -2.54 2.91
CA LYS A 83 0.11 -2.38 3.95
C LYS A 83 0.52 -1.31 4.97
N LYS A 84 -0.32 -0.28 5.17
CA LYS A 84 -0.22 0.65 6.30
C LYS A 84 -1.30 0.33 7.36
N GLU A 85 -0.90 -0.05 8.58
CA GLU A 85 -1.81 -0.29 9.70
C GLU A 85 -1.83 0.94 10.63
N TYR A 86 -3.02 1.31 11.11
CA TYR A 86 -3.24 2.46 12.01
C TYR A 86 -3.82 1.96 13.34
N ASN A 87 -3.21 2.40 14.45
CA ASN A 87 -3.58 2.03 15.81
C ASN A 87 -5.08 2.16 16.10
N GLU A 88 -5.63 1.15 16.78
CA GLU A 88 -7.05 0.85 16.97
C GLU A 88 -7.88 1.93 17.71
N ASN A 89 -7.28 3.03 18.18
CA ASN A 89 -7.97 4.01 19.02
C ASN A 89 -7.80 5.49 18.64
N LYS A 90 -7.08 5.83 17.57
CA LYS A 90 -7.05 7.21 17.02
C LYS A 90 -6.79 7.17 15.52
N VAL A 91 -7.81 7.48 14.74
CA VAL A 91 -7.68 7.71 13.29
C VAL A 91 -6.99 9.05 13.06
N ASN A 92 -5.66 9.09 13.22
CA ASN A 92 -4.82 10.18 12.72
C ASN A 92 -4.25 9.76 11.37
N LEU A 93 -4.89 10.18 10.29
CA LEU A 93 -4.47 9.88 8.92
C LEU A 93 -3.28 10.79 8.53
N GLU A 94 -2.09 10.21 8.41
CA GLU A 94 -0.92 10.85 7.78
C GLU A 94 -0.57 10.15 6.48
N PHE A 95 -0.79 10.86 5.38
CA PHE A 95 -0.60 10.39 4.01
C PHE A 95 0.87 10.47 3.63
N TYR A 96 1.46 9.35 3.23
CA TYR A 96 2.71 9.35 2.47
C TYR A 96 2.42 8.81 1.07
N THR A 97 2.49 9.70 0.08
CA THR A 97 2.35 9.36 -1.33
C THR A 97 3.74 9.33 -1.97
N TYR A 98 4.22 8.15 -2.35
CA TYR A 98 5.27 8.03 -3.35
C TYR A 98 4.62 7.61 -4.68
N GLY A 99 4.26 8.61 -5.50
CA GLY A 99 3.61 8.42 -6.80
C GLY A 99 2.10 8.16 -6.74
N LYS A 100 1.45 7.92 -7.91
CA LYS A 100 0.00 7.65 -8.09
C LYS A 100 -0.44 6.32 -7.41
N GLY A 101 -0.23 6.20 -6.10
CA GLY A 101 -0.36 4.98 -5.30
C GLY A 101 -1.80 4.71 -4.86
N ASN A 102 -2.15 3.43 -4.83
CA ASN A 102 -3.42 2.96 -4.25
C ASN A 102 -3.23 2.76 -2.74
N ILE A 103 -4.31 2.85 -1.96
CA ILE A 103 -4.31 2.67 -0.50
C ILE A 103 -5.11 1.40 -0.18
N GLN A 104 -4.54 0.52 0.64
CA GLN A 104 -5.23 -0.66 1.17
C GLN A 104 -5.51 -0.46 2.65
N PHE A 105 -6.76 -0.69 3.04
CA PHE A 105 -7.18 -0.69 4.43
C PHE A 105 -7.43 -2.14 4.86
N VAL A 106 -6.82 -2.55 5.97
CA VAL A 106 -7.15 -3.81 6.65
C VAL A 106 -7.77 -3.44 7.97
N ILE A 107 -8.95 -3.96 8.21
CA ILE A 107 -9.78 -3.65 9.36
C ILE A 107 -10.52 -4.91 9.76
N SER A 108 -10.82 -5.04 11.05
CA SER A 108 -11.74 -6.08 11.51
C SER A 108 -13.16 -5.81 11.00
N GLN A 109 -13.97 -6.87 10.91
CA GLN A 109 -15.29 -6.82 10.29
C GLN A 109 -16.22 -5.79 10.96
N GLU A 110 -16.11 -5.66 12.28
CA GLU A 110 -16.86 -4.72 13.11
C GLU A 110 -16.53 -3.25 12.81
N ASN A 111 -15.33 -2.97 12.29
CA ASN A 111 -14.85 -1.62 12.00
C ASN A 111 -15.12 -1.18 10.54
N ALA A 112 -15.72 -2.04 9.71
CA ALA A 112 -15.98 -1.77 8.29
C ALA A 112 -16.86 -0.56 8.02
N LYS A 113 -17.89 -0.36 8.84
CA LYS A 113 -18.80 0.77 8.68
C LYS A 113 -18.10 2.10 8.92
N GLU A 114 -17.24 2.17 9.95
CA GLU A 114 -16.53 3.41 10.28
C GLU A 114 -15.46 3.74 9.25
N LEU A 115 -14.77 2.72 8.72
CA LEU A 115 -13.84 2.92 7.62
C LEU A 115 -14.56 3.48 6.38
N ILE A 116 -15.68 2.88 5.97
CA ILE A 116 -16.44 3.34 4.80
C ILE A 116 -16.87 4.80 4.98
N LYS A 117 -17.39 5.16 6.15
CA LYS A 117 -17.76 6.54 6.49
C LYS A 117 -16.56 7.48 6.39
N THR A 118 -15.40 7.07 6.91
CA THR A 118 -14.16 7.84 6.85
C THR A 118 -13.70 8.05 5.41
N ILE A 119 -13.68 7.00 4.59
CA ILE A 119 -13.30 7.07 3.16
C ILE A 119 -14.22 8.04 2.42
N ASN A 120 -15.54 7.92 2.59
CA ASN A 120 -16.49 8.83 1.94
C ASN A 120 -16.24 10.29 2.34
N GLY A 121 -15.98 10.54 3.63
CA GLY A 121 -15.65 11.88 4.11
C GLY A 121 -14.33 12.45 3.54
N ILE A 122 -13.35 11.59 3.22
CA ILE A 122 -12.10 11.99 2.56
C ILE A 122 -12.39 12.32 1.09
N LEU A 123 -13.14 11.48 0.39
CA LEU A 123 -13.47 11.66 -1.02
C LEU A 123 -14.26 12.97 -1.24
N GLU A 124 -15.25 13.25 -0.40
CA GLU A 124 -16.01 14.50 -0.44
C GLU A 124 -15.10 15.74 -0.23
N ARG A 125 -14.18 15.66 0.74
CA ARG A 125 -13.21 16.73 0.99
C ARG A 125 -12.28 16.94 -0.21
N HIS A 126 -11.76 15.85 -0.78
CA HIS A 126 -10.91 15.90 -1.95
C HIS A 126 -11.63 16.54 -3.15
N GLU A 127 -12.89 16.18 -3.38
CA GLU A 127 -13.69 16.77 -4.46
C GLU A 127 -13.89 18.28 -4.25
N LYS A 128 -14.24 18.71 -3.02
CA LYS A 128 -14.38 20.13 -2.67
C LYS A 128 -13.07 20.90 -2.89
N LEU A 129 -11.95 20.39 -2.40
CA LEU A 129 -10.64 21.01 -2.57
C LEU A 129 -10.24 21.10 -4.05
N THR A 130 -10.51 20.07 -4.84
CA THR A 130 -10.25 20.05 -6.28
C THR A 130 -11.06 21.12 -7.01
N LYS A 131 -12.33 21.31 -6.66
CA LYS A 131 -13.17 22.40 -7.20
C LYS A 131 -12.60 23.78 -6.88
N ILE A 132 -12.17 24.00 -5.62
CA ILE A 132 -11.56 25.27 -5.19
C ILE A 132 -10.27 25.52 -5.98
N TYR A 133 -9.37 24.54 -6.03
CA TYR A 133 -8.12 24.63 -6.78
C TYR A 133 -8.35 25.01 -8.24
N ASN A 134 -9.25 24.29 -8.93
CA ASN A 134 -9.57 24.57 -10.33
C ASN A 134 -10.16 25.98 -10.54
N LYS A 135 -10.91 26.50 -9.57
CA LYS A 135 -11.44 27.89 -9.61
C LYS A 135 -10.31 28.92 -9.46
N LEU A 136 -9.39 28.70 -8.52
CA LEU A 136 -8.24 29.58 -8.30
C LEU A 136 -7.31 29.60 -9.51
N VAL A 137 -6.94 28.43 -10.05
CA VAL A 137 -6.06 28.33 -11.23
C VAL A 137 -6.67 28.94 -12.48
N LYS A 138 -8.00 28.91 -12.63
CA LYS A 138 -8.68 29.57 -13.75
C LYS A 138 -8.70 31.10 -13.62
N ASN A 139 -8.77 31.63 -12.40
CA ASN A 139 -8.78 33.06 -12.14
C ASN A 139 -7.38 33.70 -12.23
N ASP A 140 -6.29 32.95 -12.00
CA ASP A 140 -4.90 33.42 -12.21
C ASP A 140 -4.47 33.44 -13.69
N ARG A 141 -5.32 32.96 -14.61
CA ARG A 141 -5.04 32.94 -16.06
C ARG A 141 -5.82 33.99 -16.85
N THR A 142 -6.48 34.93 -16.17
CA THR A 142 -7.14 36.13 -16.72
C THR A 142 -6.48 37.38 -16.19
#